data_AF-A0A9W6XT44-F1
#
_entry.id   AF-A0A9W6XT44-F1
#
_cell.length_a   1.000
_cell.length_b   1.000
_cell.length_c   1.000
_cell.angle_alpha   90.00
_cell.angle_beta   90.00
_cell.angle_gamma   90.00
#
_symmetry.space_group_name_H-M   'P 1'
#
loop_
_entity.id
_entity.type
_entity.pdbx_description
1 polymer ?
#
loop_
_entity_poly.entity_id
_entity_poly.type
_entity_poly.pdbx_seq_one_letter_code
_entity_poly.pdbx_strand_id
1 'polypeptide(L)'
;MVIHCSCYNKEDLEEALDRAYEGETFAAVARSSSVPLRYSFLESIGEAHDLGILLLALPPNATHMYQPLDVAVFKPFKGDVKDVLQAKLLSTADTTLSKKDAIQIPCSAYQSAIIDRPDNAISGFRCTGLFPPSFVKMAQRYSVYSSGGASGNIGTESWLKRQREHVQQEF
;
A
#
# COMPACT_ATOMS: atom_id res chain seq x y z
N MET A 1 -3.92 0.99 4.19
CA MET A 1 -5.12 0.16 3.98
C MET A 1 -5.36 0.06 2.47
N VAL A 2 -5.23 -1.13 1.88
CA VAL A 2 -5.56 -1.34 0.46
C VAL A 2 -7.03 -1.71 0.40
N ILE A 3 -7.84 -0.81 -0.14
CA ILE A 3 -9.29 -0.97 -0.24
C ILE A 3 -9.58 -1.76 -1.50
N HIS A 4 -10.20 -2.93 -1.37
CA HIS A 4 -10.58 -3.75 -2.52
C HIS A 4 -11.89 -3.22 -3.11
N CYS A 5 -11.80 -2.08 -3.79
CA CYS A 5 -12.95 -1.31 -4.31
C CYS A 5 -13.62 -1.95 -5.53
N SER A 6 -13.27 -3.19 -5.92
CA SER A 6 -13.84 -3.83 -7.11
C SER A 6 -15.26 -4.39 -6.91
N CYS A 7 -15.80 -4.33 -5.68
CA CYS A 7 -17.03 -5.02 -5.30
C CYS A 7 -18.18 -4.10 -4.87
N TYR A 8 -17.96 -2.78 -4.84
CA TYR A 8 -18.94 -1.79 -4.39
C TYR A 8 -18.60 -0.42 -4.96
N ASN A 9 -19.65 0.36 -5.23
CA ASN A 9 -19.58 1.69 -5.82
C ASN A 9 -19.70 2.76 -4.74
N LYS A 10 -19.63 4.04 -5.14
CA LYS A 10 -19.82 5.16 -4.23
C LYS A 10 -21.20 5.14 -3.59
N GLU A 11 -22.24 4.83 -4.38
CA GLU A 11 -23.61 4.80 -3.89
C GLU A 11 -23.81 3.73 -2.80
N ASP A 12 -23.23 2.53 -2.98
CA ASP A 12 -23.34 1.45 -2.00
C ASP A 12 -22.73 1.82 -0.64
N LEU A 13 -21.65 2.61 -0.66
CA LEU A 13 -20.99 3.08 0.56
C LEU A 13 -21.76 4.22 1.21
N GLU A 14 -22.30 5.15 0.43
CA GLU A 14 -23.13 6.25 0.95
C GLU A 14 -24.39 5.69 1.61
N GLU A 15 -25.08 4.74 0.96
CA GLU A 15 -26.24 4.06 1.55
C GLU A 15 -25.87 3.35 2.86
N ALA A 16 -24.74 2.64 2.88
CA ALA A 16 -24.28 1.94 4.08
C ALA A 16 -23.95 2.91 5.24
N LEU A 17 -23.37 4.07 4.92
CA LEU A 17 -23.08 5.10 5.91
C LEU A 17 -24.37 5.76 6.42
N ASP A 18 -25.30 6.11 5.53
CA ASP A 18 -26.58 6.73 5.90
C ASP A 18 -27.34 5.84 6.88
N ARG A 19 -27.47 4.54 6.57
CA ARG A 19 -28.08 3.56 7.49
C ARG A 19 -27.39 3.48 8.84
N ALA A 20 -26.05 3.58 8.86
CA ALA A 20 -25.30 3.58 10.10
C ALA A 20 -25.58 4.87 10.92
N TYR A 21 -25.64 6.02 10.25
CA TYR A 21 -25.97 7.30 10.87
C TYR A 21 -27.44 7.40 11.31
N GLU A 22 -28.36 6.65 10.68
CA GLU A 22 -29.75 6.47 11.11
C GLU A 22 -29.91 5.56 12.34
N GLY A 23 -28.82 4.93 12.80
CA GLY A 23 -28.76 4.21 14.07
C GLY A 23 -28.51 2.70 13.94
N GLU A 24 -28.30 2.16 12.73
CA GLU A 24 -27.86 0.78 12.59
C GLU A 24 -26.37 0.63 12.97
N THR A 25 -26.00 -0.44 13.66
CA THR A 25 -24.58 -0.74 13.86
C THR A 25 -23.91 -1.07 12.51
N PHE A 26 -22.67 -0.62 12.27
CA PHE A 26 -21.92 -0.99 11.06
C PHE A 26 -21.87 -2.52 10.81
N ALA A 27 -21.91 -3.34 11.88
CA ALA A 27 -21.95 -4.79 11.76
C ALA A 27 -23.29 -5.31 11.21
N ALA A 28 -24.40 -4.65 11.57
CA ALA A 28 -25.72 -4.95 11.02
C ALA A 28 -25.81 -4.52 9.56
N VAL A 29 -25.32 -3.32 9.23
CA VAL A 29 -25.24 -2.83 7.85
C VAL A 29 -24.40 -3.77 6.97
N ALA A 30 -23.19 -4.12 7.41
CA ALA A 30 -22.32 -5.04 6.67
C ALA A 30 -22.94 -6.42 6.44
N ARG A 31 -23.75 -6.94 7.38
CA ARG A 31 -24.42 -8.24 7.25
C ARG A 31 -25.63 -8.23 6.32
N SER A 32 -26.32 -7.09 6.23
CA SER A 32 -27.58 -6.95 5.49
C SER A 32 -27.42 -6.25 4.14
N SER A 33 -26.23 -5.72 3.85
CA SER A 33 -25.91 -5.13 2.56
C SER A 33 -25.97 -6.16 1.44
N SER A 34 -26.42 -5.70 0.27
CA SER A 34 -26.43 -6.46 -0.98
C SER A 34 -25.03 -6.73 -1.54
N VAL A 35 -24.03 -5.96 -1.10
CA VAL A 35 -22.62 -6.08 -1.48
C VAL A 35 -21.77 -6.54 -0.28
N PRO A 36 -20.67 -7.28 -0.51
CA PRO A 36 -19.84 -7.81 0.56
C PRO A 36 -18.99 -6.71 1.22
N LEU A 37 -19.61 -5.94 2.11
CA LEU A 37 -18.96 -4.91 2.91
C LEU A 37 -18.33 -5.53 4.16
N ARG A 38 -17.11 -5.12 4.49
CA ARG A 38 -16.49 -5.46 5.78
C ARG A 38 -16.86 -4.40 6.82
N TYR A 39 -17.32 -4.84 7.99
CA TYR A 39 -17.59 -3.95 9.13
C TYR A 39 -16.42 -2.99 9.42
N SER A 40 -15.21 -3.52 9.56
CA SER A 40 -14.02 -2.71 9.90
C SER A 40 -13.69 -1.68 8.82
N PHE A 41 -14.12 -1.94 7.59
CA PHE A 41 -13.95 -1.01 6.47
C PHE A 41 -14.95 0.14 6.56
N LEU A 42 -16.22 -0.16 6.85
CA LEU A 42 -17.25 0.88 7.07
C LEU A 42 -16.91 1.77 8.27
N GLU A 43 -16.45 1.16 9.36
CA GLU A 43 -15.98 1.90 10.54
C GLU A 43 -14.87 2.90 10.18
N SER A 44 -13.84 2.46 9.43
CA SER A 44 -12.75 3.35 9.00
C SER A 44 -13.21 4.46 8.04
N ILE A 45 -14.21 4.19 7.19
CA ILE A 45 -14.78 5.22 6.30
C ILE A 45 -15.59 6.23 7.10
N GLY A 46 -16.42 5.78 8.04
CA GLY A 46 -17.20 6.65 8.92
C GLY A 46 -16.30 7.57 9.74
N GLU A 47 -15.24 7.03 10.36
CA GLU A 47 -14.25 7.84 11.08
C GLU A 47 -13.56 8.86 10.16
N ALA A 48 -13.17 8.46 8.95
CA ALA A 48 -12.56 9.37 7.99
C ALA A 48 -13.53 10.48 7.57
N HIS A 49 -14.81 10.14 7.37
CA HIS A 49 -15.87 11.10 7.04
C HIS A 49 -16.05 12.11 8.18
N ASP A 50 -16.17 11.66 9.42
CA ASP A 50 -16.34 12.50 10.61
C ASP A 50 -15.13 13.46 10.82
N LEU A 51 -13.92 13.00 10.46
CA LEU A 51 -12.70 13.80 10.52
C LEU A 51 -12.46 14.69 9.27
N GLY A 52 -13.33 14.63 8.26
CA GLY A 52 -13.16 15.37 7.01
C GLY A 52 -11.97 14.89 6.16
N ILE A 53 -11.57 13.63 6.30
CA ILE A 53 -10.45 13.02 5.57
C ILE A 53 -10.97 12.40 4.27
N LEU A 54 -10.42 12.85 3.13
CA LEU A 54 -10.68 12.25 1.84
C LEU A 54 -9.89 10.94 1.66
N LEU A 55 -10.58 9.81 1.60
CA LEU A 55 -9.98 8.51 1.29
C LEU A 55 -9.81 8.33 -0.21
N LEU A 56 -8.57 8.10 -0.67
CA LEU A 56 -8.28 7.76 -2.06
C LEU A 56 -8.16 6.24 -2.21
N ALA A 57 -9.08 5.65 -2.98
CA ALA A 57 -8.99 4.24 -3.35
C ALA A 57 -7.93 4.04 -4.45
N LEU A 58 -6.92 3.22 -4.15
CA LEU A 58 -5.91 2.83 -5.12
C LEU A 58 -6.24 1.45 -5.72
N PRO A 59 -5.88 1.18 -6.98
CA PRO A 59 -6.05 -0.14 -7.56
C PRO A 59 -5.41 -1.24 -6.70
N PRO A 60 -6.01 -2.44 -6.64
CA PRO A 60 -5.44 -3.56 -5.90
C PRO A 60 -4.04 -3.90 -6.43
N ASN A 61 -3.14 -4.33 -5.54
CA ASN A 61 -1.75 -4.73 -5.85
C ASN A 61 -0.87 -3.63 -6.49
N ALA A 62 -1.31 -2.36 -6.46
CA ALA A 62 -0.59 -1.24 -7.07
C ALA A 62 0.22 -0.39 -6.08
N THR A 63 0.52 -0.94 -4.89
CA THR A 63 1.30 -0.28 -3.83
C THR A 63 2.63 0.29 -4.36
N HIS A 64 3.39 -0.52 -5.10
CA HIS A 64 4.67 -0.14 -5.71
C HIS A 64 4.55 0.94 -6.81
N MET A 65 3.35 1.24 -7.29
CA MET A 65 3.09 2.26 -8.30
C MET A 65 2.62 3.57 -7.68
N TYR A 66 1.64 3.50 -6.78
CA TYR A 66 0.88 4.67 -6.35
C TYR A 66 0.99 4.99 -4.86
N GLN A 67 1.57 4.14 -4.01
CA GLN A 67 1.75 4.46 -2.58
C GLN A 67 3.10 5.18 -2.37
N PRO A 68 3.12 6.48 -2.02
CA PRO A 68 4.36 7.26 -1.93
C PRO A 68 5.35 6.71 -0.90
N LEU A 69 4.82 6.13 0.18
CA LEU A 69 5.63 5.52 1.23
C LEU A 69 6.45 4.34 0.69
N ASP A 70 5.80 3.43 -0.03
CA ASP A 70 6.46 2.28 -0.65
C ASP A 70 7.39 2.69 -1.79
N VAL A 71 7.02 3.71 -2.57
CA VAL A 71 7.83 4.18 -3.72
C VAL A 71 9.12 4.89 -3.29
N ALA A 72 9.08 5.74 -2.26
CA ALA A 72 10.18 6.66 -1.98
C ALA A 72 10.69 6.65 -0.54
N VAL A 73 9.87 6.26 0.45
CA VAL A 73 10.20 6.48 1.87
C VAL A 73 10.73 5.22 2.55
N PHE A 74 10.11 4.06 2.33
CA PHE A 74 10.49 2.85 3.08
C PHE A 74 11.86 2.29 2.70
N LYS A 75 12.29 2.43 1.45
CA LYS A 75 13.62 1.97 1.03
C LYS A 75 14.75 2.70 1.78
N PRO A 76 14.85 4.04 1.77
CA PRO A 76 15.88 4.74 2.52
C PRO A 76 15.73 4.54 4.03
N PHE A 77 14.50 4.58 4.57
CA PHE A 77 14.27 4.34 6.00
C PHE A 77 14.81 2.97 6.47
N LYS A 78 14.55 1.89 5.72
CA LYS A 78 15.09 0.55 6.03
C LYS A 78 16.62 0.51 5.96
N GLY A 79 17.22 1.29 5.06
CA GLY A 79 18.67 1.47 4.97
C GLY A 79 19.22 2.08 6.25
N ASP A 80 18.71 3.26 6.64
CA ASP A 80 19.15 3.96 7.86
C ASP A 80 18.95 3.10 9.12
N VAL A 81 17.83 2.37 9.24
CA VAL A 81 17.59 1.42 10.34
C VAL A 81 18.70 0.36 10.40
N LYS A 82 19.06 -0.21 9.25
CA LYS A 82 20.10 -1.24 9.16
C LYS A 82 21.47 -0.68 9.53
N ASP A 83 21.79 0.53 9.08
CA ASP A 83 23.08 1.16 9.34
C ASP A 83 23.25 1.49 10.82
N VAL A 84 22.21 2.05 11.46
CA VAL A 84 22.20 2.35 12.90
C VAL A 84 22.28 1.05 13.73
N LEU A 85 21.53 0.01 13.33
CA LEU A 85 21.61 -1.29 13.98
C LEU A 85 23.03 -1.88 13.89
N GLN A 86 23.64 -1.86 12.71
CA GLN A 86 24.98 -2.39 12.48
C GLN A 86 26.02 -1.61 13.30
N ALA A 87 25.98 -0.28 13.28
CA ALA A 87 26.89 0.56 14.07
C ALA A 87 26.79 0.24 15.57
N LYS A 88 25.56 0.04 16.07
CA LYS A 88 25.33 -0.32 17.46
C LYS A 88 25.92 -1.69 17.81
N LEU A 89 25.60 -2.73 17.04
CA LEU A 89 26.11 -4.09 17.28
C LEU A 89 27.65 -4.14 17.24
N LEU A 90 28.27 -3.38 16.32
CA LEU A 90 29.74 -3.26 16.25
C LEU A 90 30.33 -2.54 17.46
N SER A 91 29.62 -1.56 18.04
CA SER A 91 30.11 -0.77 19.18
C SER A 91 30.07 -1.52 20.52
N THR A 92 29.08 -2.38 20.74
CA THR A 92 28.93 -3.15 21.99
C THR A 92 29.51 -4.56 21.92
N ALA A 93 29.84 -5.07 20.73
CA ALA A 93 30.19 -6.48 20.50
C ALA A 93 29.11 -7.48 20.97
N ASP A 94 27.89 -6.99 21.18
CA ASP A 94 26.74 -7.79 21.62
C ASP A 94 26.04 -8.42 20.41
N THR A 95 25.60 -9.67 20.56
CA THR A 95 24.74 -10.36 19.58
C THR A 95 23.26 -10.22 19.89
N THR A 96 22.91 -9.54 21.00
CA THR A 96 21.54 -9.40 21.48
C THR A 96 21.13 -7.94 21.50
N LEU A 97 19.90 -7.69 21.05
CA LEU A 97 19.32 -6.34 21.00
C LEU A 97 18.26 -6.22 22.09
N SER A 98 18.43 -5.28 23.01
CA SER A 98 17.41 -5.02 24.02
C SER A 98 16.12 -4.49 23.37
N LYS A 99 14.96 -4.72 24.01
CA LYS A 99 13.68 -4.16 23.53
C LYS A 99 13.72 -2.64 23.40
N LYS A 100 14.40 -1.97 24.32
CA LYS A 100 14.59 -0.51 24.30
C LYS A 100 15.32 -0.10 23.01
N ASP A 101 16.37 -0.81 22.65
CA ASP A 101 17.17 -0.50 21.47
C ASP A 101 16.45 -0.83 20.17
N ALA A 102 15.70 -1.93 20.15
CA ALA A 102 14.87 -2.30 19.02
C ALA A 102 13.82 -1.22 18.67
N ILE A 103 13.36 -0.45 19.66
CA ILE A 103 12.46 0.69 19.46
C ILE A 103 13.26 1.96 19.14
N GLN A 104 14.36 2.21 19.85
CA GLN A 104 15.14 3.45 19.70
C GLN A 104 15.77 3.59 18.31
N ILE A 105 16.27 2.48 17.74
CA ILE A 105 16.90 2.46 16.42
C ILE A 105 15.98 3.02 15.33
N PRO A 106 14.78 2.46 15.10
CA PRO A 106 13.87 2.98 14.09
C PRO A 106 13.37 4.39 14.40
N CYS A 107 13.22 4.77 15.67
CA CYS A 107 12.90 6.17 16.00
C CYS A 107 14.01 7.14 15.54
N SER A 108 15.29 6.79 15.73
CA SER A 108 16.39 7.64 15.26
C SER A 108 16.49 7.66 13.73
N ALA A 109 16.31 6.51 13.08
CA ALA A 109 16.30 6.41 11.63
C ALA A 109 15.11 7.17 11.01
N TYR A 110 13.98 7.25 11.72
CA TYR A 110 12.81 8.01 11.28
C TYR A 110 13.13 9.50 11.23
N GLN A 111 13.81 10.01 12.27
CA GLN A 111 14.27 11.40 12.31
C GLN A 111 15.19 11.70 11.11
N SER A 112 16.24 10.90 10.90
CA SER A 112 17.24 11.15 9.84
C SER A 112 16.72 10.90 8.42
N ALA A 113 15.89 9.87 8.21
CA ALA A 113 15.47 9.44 6.88
C ALA A 113 14.21 10.16 6.39
N ILE A 114 13.36 10.64 7.31
CA ILE A 114 12.03 11.17 6.98
C ILE A 114 11.89 12.63 7.41
N ILE A 115 12.17 12.96 8.67
CA ILE A 115 11.99 14.32 9.19
C ILE A 115 13.06 15.28 8.64
N ASP A 116 14.32 14.86 8.67
CA ASP A 116 15.44 15.69 8.21
C ASP A 116 15.57 15.69 6.67
N ARG A 117 14.89 14.77 5.99
CA ARG A 117 14.91 14.61 4.52
C ARG A 117 13.49 14.54 3.92
N PRO A 118 12.68 15.60 4.08
CA PRO A 118 11.29 15.61 3.63
C PRO A 118 11.16 15.50 2.10
N ASP A 119 12.22 15.85 1.36
CA ASP A 119 12.25 15.80 -0.10
C ASP A 119 11.95 14.41 -0.67
N ASN A 120 12.32 13.34 0.04
CA ASN A 120 11.99 11.98 -0.37
C ASN A 120 10.48 11.74 -0.37
N ALA A 121 9.79 12.18 0.67
CA ALA A 121 8.34 12.09 0.77
C ALA A 121 7.68 12.95 -0.32
N ILE A 122 8.10 14.22 -0.45
CA ILE A 122 7.57 15.16 -1.47
C ILE A 122 7.77 14.58 -2.88
N SER A 123 8.96 14.06 -3.16
CA SER A 123 9.27 13.41 -4.44
C SER A 123 8.41 12.16 -4.66
N GLY A 124 8.20 11.34 -3.63
CA GLY A 124 7.31 10.18 -3.68
C GLY A 124 5.88 10.54 -4.09
N PHE A 125 5.31 11.58 -3.48
CA PHE A 125 3.99 12.10 -3.84
C PHE A 125 3.94 12.65 -5.28
N ARG A 126 5.00 13.35 -5.71
CA ARG A 126 5.11 13.88 -7.07
C ARG A 126 5.29 12.78 -8.12
N CYS A 127 6.00 11.70 -7.79
CA CYS A 127 6.29 10.58 -8.70
C CYS A 127 5.09 9.64 -8.87
N THR A 128 4.30 9.46 -7.81
CA THR A 128 3.07 8.67 -7.84
C THR A 128 1.90 9.40 -8.52
N GLY A 129 2.04 10.70 -8.78
CA GLY A 129 0.98 11.52 -9.38
C GLY A 129 -0.15 11.88 -8.41
N LEU A 130 0.04 11.63 -7.11
CA LEU A 130 -0.96 11.93 -6.08
C LEU A 130 -0.94 13.39 -5.66
N PHE A 131 0.23 14.04 -5.64
CA PHE A 131 0.31 15.45 -5.30
C PHE A 131 1.41 16.22 -6.07
N PRO A 132 1.05 17.30 -6.79
CA PRO A 132 -0.32 17.66 -7.16
C PRO A 132 -1.00 16.50 -7.93
N PRO A 133 -2.33 16.29 -7.79
CA PRO A 133 -3.04 15.23 -8.50
C PRO A 133 -2.81 15.34 -10.02
N SER A 134 -2.36 14.25 -10.64
CA SER A 134 -2.04 14.22 -12.07
C SER A 134 -2.26 12.85 -12.67
N PHE A 135 -3.36 12.70 -13.40
CA PHE A 135 -3.68 11.47 -14.13
C PHE A 135 -2.58 11.11 -15.15
N VAL A 136 -1.99 12.12 -15.81
CA VAL A 136 -0.89 11.92 -16.77
C VAL A 136 0.30 11.22 -16.09
N LYS A 137 0.69 11.67 -14.88
CA LYS A 137 1.77 11.03 -14.14
C LYS A 137 1.42 9.62 -13.66
N MET A 138 0.18 9.41 -13.21
CA MET A 138 -0.29 8.07 -12.83
C MET A 138 -0.24 7.11 -14.02
N ALA A 139 -0.71 7.55 -15.21
CA ALA A 139 -0.66 6.76 -16.44
C ALA A 139 0.79 6.48 -16.91
N GLN A 140 1.67 7.48 -16.83
CA GLN A 140 3.10 7.28 -17.08
C GLN A 140 3.69 6.24 -16.14
N ARG A 141 3.39 6.32 -14.84
CA ARG A 141 3.86 5.35 -13.86
C ARG A 141 3.34 3.95 -14.16
N TYR A 142 2.05 3.81 -14.51
CA TYR A 142 1.47 2.55 -14.93
C TYR A 142 2.20 1.93 -16.14
N SER A 143 2.57 2.76 -17.13
CA SER A 143 3.27 2.31 -18.33
C SER A 143 4.66 1.72 -18.07
N VAL A 144 5.32 2.11 -16.96
CA VAL A 144 6.60 1.51 -16.55
C VAL A 144 6.43 0.03 -16.15
N TYR A 145 5.22 -0.37 -15.76
CA TYR A 145 4.91 -1.70 -15.25
C TYR A 145 4.01 -2.52 -16.17
N SER A 146 3.68 -2.05 -17.37
CA SER A 146 2.80 -2.78 -18.32
C SER A 146 3.40 -4.10 -18.81
N SER A 147 4.72 -4.29 -18.68
CA SER A 147 5.44 -5.55 -18.91
C SER A 147 5.67 -6.35 -17.60
N GLY A 148 4.86 -6.12 -16.57
CA GLY A 148 4.93 -6.83 -15.28
C GLY A 148 6.05 -6.36 -14.36
N GLY A 149 6.65 -5.19 -14.62
CA GLY A 149 7.71 -4.60 -13.79
C GLY A 149 9.05 -5.32 -13.84
N ALA A 150 9.21 -6.29 -14.74
CA ALA A 150 10.45 -7.01 -14.94
C ALA A 150 11.38 -6.21 -15.87
N SER A 151 12.52 -5.76 -15.35
CA SER A 151 13.58 -5.17 -16.19
C SER A 151 14.41 -6.30 -16.80
N GLY A 152 14.45 -6.39 -18.14
CA GLY A 152 15.26 -7.38 -18.89
C GLY A 152 14.43 -8.38 -19.69
N ASN A 153 15.10 -9.38 -20.26
CA ASN A 153 14.49 -10.47 -21.06
C ASN A 153 13.77 -11.52 -20.18
N ILE A 154 13.02 -11.09 -19.16
CA ILE A 154 12.25 -11.99 -18.30
C ILE A 154 10.94 -12.32 -19.02
N GLY A 155 10.78 -13.59 -19.41
CA GLY A 155 9.68 -14.07 -20.25
C GLY A 155 10.11 -14.64 -21.61
N THR A 156 11.40 -14.52 -21.97
CA THR A 156 11.96 -15.16 -23.18
C THR A 156 12.30 -16.64 -22.95
N GLU A 157 12.40 -17.05 -21.69
CA GLU A 157 12.73 -18.41 -21.31
C GLU A 157 11.65 -19.39 -21.79
N SER A 158 12.09 -20.53 -22.34
CA SER A 158 11.22 -21.54 -22.93
C SER A 158 10.21 -22.12 -21.92
N TRP A 159 10.57 -22.18 -20.64
CA TRP A 159 9.73 -22.70 -19.56
C TRP A 159 8.61 -21.73 -19.09
N LEU A 160 8.69 -20.44 -19.46
CA LEU A 160 7.64 -19.45 -19.19
C LEU A 160 6.54 -19.44 -20.26
N LYS A 161 6.78 -20.05 -21.43
CA LYS A 161 5.77 -20.23 -22.46
C LYS A 161 4.80 -21.31 -22.00
N ARG A 162 3.57 -20.91 -21.65
CA ARG A 162 2.47 -21.84 -21.35
C ARG A 162 2.31 -22.79 -22.55
N GLN A 163 2.79 -24.02 -22.42
CA GLN A 163 2.54 -25.05 -23.42
C GLN A 163 1.02 -25.27 -23.46
N ARG A 164 0.41 -25.16 -24.65
CA ARG A 164 -0.95 -25.65 -24.84
C ARG A 164 -0.88 -27.15 -24.64
N GLU A 165 -1.29 -27.62 -23.48
CA GLU A 165 -1.53 -29.03 -23.26
C GLU A 165 -2.60 -29.46 -24.27
N HIS A 166 -2.23 -30.35 -25.18
CA HIS A 166 -3.19 -31.11 -25.95
C HIS A 166 -3.89 -32.03 -24.94
N VAL A 167 -5.07 -31.62 -24.46
CA VAL A 167 -5.98 -32.51 -23.76
C VAL A 167 -6.29 -33.64 -24.73
N GLN A 168 -5.69 -34.82 -24.50
CA GLN A 168 -6.14 -36.03 -25.16
C GLN A 168 -7.56 -36.29 -24.70
N GLN A 169 -8.51 -36.24 -25.64
CA GLN A 169 -9.83 -36.79 -25.41
C GLN A 169 -9.67 -38.31 -25.35
N GLU A 170 -9.79 -38.87 -24.16
CA GLU A 170 -9.94 -40.32 -24.00
C GLU A 170 -11.28 -40.73 -24.63
N PHE A 171 -11.20 -41.73 -25.50
CA PHE A 171 -12.34 -42.44 -26.10
C PHE A 171 -12.78 -43.59 -25.20
#